data_AF-A0AA39UZH3-F1
#
_entry.id   AF-A0AA39UZH3-F1
#
_cell.length_a   1.000
_cell.length_b   1.000
_cell.length_c   1.000
_cell.angle_alpha   90.00
_cell.angle_beta   90.00
_cell.angle_gamma   90.00
#
_symmetry.space_group_name_H-M   'P 1'
#
loop_
_entity.id
_entity.type
_entity.pdbx_description
1 polymer ?
#
loop_
_entity_poly.entity_id
_entity_poly.type
_entity_poly.pdbx_seq_one_letter_code
_entity_poly.pdbx_strand_id
1 'polypeptide(L)'
;MLLLFSHILFCNALYSPLREYAGQSFFEGWTFPGYHDNTTSGSVIFVDQATATADNLAYVNDAGHAILRVDNSTDITVTGTDRNSAKLISQDLYPLGSLITIDIIHMPYGCSVWPAFWTFGGTDLEWPMYGEIDIIEGVNLMTNNQMALHHNDSSCVQAPNPGQSGRTLNTDCTNGSPAGSTGCANGGGAFALQFDVSGAYIWFWPRQNIPQSLTSATSTSNMDTTDWGVPSASYPSSGCDLQRLFKPQKLILDITLCGTWAGVASIFNTQCSGSCIQDYVMGPGSPKYDNAWFEISYLRTYTAISGNATSSGSSAVQTATGTTTHVVTGTSGGASSGAASASTTSPASSAGHSHTAISWISAGCLLLDIVLLGL
;
A
#
# COMPACT_ATOMS: atom_id res chain seq x y z
N MET A 1 44.00 -14.28 -2.95
CA MET A 1 42.55 -14.51 -3.06
C MET A 1 41.88 -13.18 -2.77
N LEU A 2 41.66 -12.37 -3.82
CA LEU A 2 41.07 -11.04 -3.71
C LEU A 2 39.54 -11.21 -3.65
N LEU A 3 38.91 -10.81 -2.55
CA LEU A 3 37.46 -10.75 -2.42
C LEU A 3 36.94 -9.60 -3.29
N LEU A 4 36.39 -9.92 -4.46
CA LEU A 4 35.58 -9.00 -5.25
C LEU A 4 34.26 -8.78 -4.51
N PHE A 5 34.16 -7.66 -3.80
CA PHE A 5 32.87 -7.16 -3.33
C PHE A 5 32.09 -6.68 -4.55
N SER A 6 31.10 -7.47 -4.98
CA SER A 6 30.06 -7.00 -5.91
C SER A 6 29.29 -5.88 -5.21
N HIS A 7 29.57 -4.63 -5.59
CA HIS A 7 28.79 -3.50 -5.12
C HIS A 7 27.49 -3.52 -5.91
N ILE A 8 26.39 -3.88 -5.24
CA ILE A 8 25.06 -3.65 -5.78
C ILE A 8 24.91 -2.13 -5.87
N LEU A 9 24.99 -1.59 -7.09
CA LEU A 9 24.71 -0.20 -7.39
C LEU A 9 23.21 0.02 -7.20
N PHE A 10 22.83 0.57 -6.05
CA PHE A 10 21.52 1.21 -5.91
C PHE A 10 21.50 2.37 -6.90
N CYS A 11 20.49 2.42 -7.78
CA CYS A 11 20.27 3.58 -8.62
C CYS A 11 19.87 4.73 -7.68
N ASN A 12 20.80 5.65 -7.40
CA ASN A 12 20.49 6.86 -6.65
C ASN A 12 19.59 7.73 -7.53
N ALA A 13 18.29 7.61 -7.32
CA ALA A 13 17.28 8.39 -8.01
C ALA A 13 16.87 9.56 -7.12
N LEU A 14 16.92 10.77 -7.70
CA LEU A 14 16.24 11.93 -7.12
C LEU A 14 14.76 11.82 -7.43
N TYR A 15 13.90 12.07 -6.46
CA TYR A 15 12.45 12.05 -6.64
C TYR A 15 11.85 13.44 -6.44
N SER A 16 10.88 13.81 -7.27
CA SER A 16 10.11 15.06 -7.16
C SER A 16 8.84 14.80 -6.33
N PRO A 17 8.46 15.70 -5.41
CA PRO A 17 7.24 15.53 -4.62
C PRO A 17 5.99 15.47 -5.52
N LEU A 18 5.04 14.63 -5.13
CA LEU A 18 3.77 14.43 -5.84
C LEU A 18 2.58 14.80 -4.95
N ARG A 19 2.47 14.19 -3.76
CA ARG A 19 1.39 14.46 -2.81
C ARG A 19 1.87 14.33 -1.36
N GLU A 20 1.32 15.16 -0.49
CA GLU A 20 1.40 15.00 0.96
C GLU A 20 -0.01 14.78 1.55
N TYR A 21 -0.10 13.86 2.49
CA TYR A 21 -1.22 13.70 3.42
C TYR A 21 -0.69 14.02 4.82
N ALA A 22 -1.09 15.15 5.39
CA ALA A 22 -0.66 15.61 6.71
C ALA A 22 -1.67 16.62 7.28
N GLY A 23 -1.65 16.82 8.59
CA GLY A 23 -2.49 17.82 9.24
C GLY A 23 -3.99 17.62 8.99
N GLN A 24 -4.74 18.73 9.00
CA GLN A 24 -6.19 18.74 8.83
C GLN A 24 -6.66 18.15 7.49
N SER A 25 -5.82 18.20 6.46
CA SER A 25 -6.10 17.64 5.14
C SER A 25 -5.67 16.17 4.99
N PHE A 26 -5.19 15.50 6.04
CA PHE A 26 -4.70 14.12 5.94
C PHE A 26 -5.75 13.18 5.34
N PHE A 27 -7.01 13.30 5.75
CA PHE A 27 -8.11 12.44 5.30
C PHE A 27 -8.74 12.88 3.96
N GLU A 28 -8.18 13.90 3.30
CA GLU A 28 -8.57 14.25 1.93
C GLU A 28 -7.90 13.32 0.91
N GLY A 29 -8.62 12.95 -0.15
CA GLY A 29 -8.08 12.04 -1.19
C GLY A 29 -8.06 10.57 -0.80
N TRP A 30 -8.82 10.18 0.23
CA TRP A 30 -9.07 8.80 0.62
C TRP A 30 -10.54 8.42 0.40
N THR A 31 -10.77 7.13 0.21
CA THR A 31 -12.09 6.50 0.22
C THR A 31 -12.22 5.66 1.49
N PHE A 32 -13.33 5.83 2.20
CA PHE A 32 -13.74 4.98 3.31
C PHE A 32 -14.77 3.98 2.79
N PRO A 33 -14.50 2.67 2.89
CA PRO A 33 -15.28 1.66 2.19
C PRO A 33 -16.73 1.50 2.69
N GLY A 34 -16.98 1.64 4.01
CA GLY A 34 -18.32 1.48 4.58
C GLY A 34 -18.85 0.05 4.55
N TYR A 35 -17.97 -0.95 4.64
CA TYR A 35 -18.34 -2.37 4.56
C TYR A 35 -17.50 -3.27 5.50
N HIS A 36 -18.00 -4.47 5.76
CA HIS A 36 -17.30 -5.50 6.56
C HIS A 36 -16.03 -5.98 5.86
N ASP A 37 -15.04 -6.45 6.63
CA ASP A 37 -13.83 -7.05 6.07
C ASP A 37 -14.13 -8.34 5.27
N ASN A 38 -14.30 -8.17 3.97
CA ASN A 38 -14.60 -9.22 3.01
C ASN A 38 -13.34 -9.86 2.39
N THR A 39 -12.15 -9.30 2.64
CA THR A 39 -10.88 -9.75 2.04
C THR A 39 -10.10 -10.66 2.98
N THR A 40 -10.08 -10.34 4.26
CA THR A 40 -9.32 -11.08 5.29
C THR A 40 -10.22 -11.72 6.34
N SER A 41 -11.54 -11.62 6.17
CA SER A 41 -12.56 -12.21 7.06
C SER A 41 -12.38 -11.79 8.53
N GLY A 42 -11.84 -10.60 8.77
CA GLY A 42 -11.72 -10.04 10.11
C GLY A 42 -13.06 -9.70 10.71
N SER A 43 -13.14 -9.69 12.04
CA SER A 43 -14.36 -9.34 12.78
C SER A 43 -14.45 -7.83 12.99
N VAL A 44 -14.51 -7.12 11.86
CA VAL A 44 -14.60 -5.65 11.81
C VAL A 44 -15.62 -5.19 10.77
N ILE A 45 -16.22 -4.05 11.05
CA ILE A 45 -16.85 -3.21 10.02
C ILE A 45 -15.99 -1.97 9.81
N PHE A 46 -15.49 -1.81 8.58
CA PHE A 46 -14.80 -0.60 8.18
C PHE A 46 -15.84 0.47 7.86
N VAL A 47 -16.05 1.39 8.79
CA VAL A 47 -17.13 2.36 8.69
C VAL A 47 -16.86 3.42 7.61
N ASP A 48 -17.91 4.10 7.16
CA ASP A 48 -17.77 5.24 6.24
C ASP A 48 -17.12 6.45 6.94
N GLN A 49 -16.74 7.46 6.16
CA GLN A 49 -16.02 8.64 6.69
C GLN A 49 -16.84 9.42 7.72
N ALA A 50 -18.15 9.54 7.53
CA ALA A 50 -19.02 10.29 8.42
C ALA A 50 -19.09 9.62 9.80
N THR A 51 -19.26 8.30 9.80
CA THR A 51 -19.25 7.47 11.01
C THR A 51 -17.88 7.46 11.66
N ALA A 52 -16.79 7.28 10.88
CA ALA A 52 -15.43 7.30 11.40
C ALA A 52 -15.11 8.63 12.10
N THR A 53 -15.60 9.75 11.59
CA THR A 53 -15.40 11.07 12.20
C THR A 53 -16.26 11.21 13.46
N ALA A 54 -17.55 10.85 13.39
CA ALA A 54 -18.48 10.97 14.51
C ALA A 54 -18.07 10.12 15.72
N ASP A 55 -17.54 8.91 15.46
CA ASP A 55 -17.12 7.95 16.48
C ASP A 55 -15.64 8.15 16.90
N ASN A 56 -14.96 9.19 16.39
CA ASN A 56 -13.54 9.47 16.61
C ASN A 56 -12.62 8.29 16.24
N LEU A 57 -12.95 7.57 15.17
CA LEU A 57 -12.13 6.50 14.59
C LEU A 57 -11.12 7.02 13.55
N ALA A 58 -11.41 8.16 12.93
CA ALA A 58 -10.53 8.88 12.02
C ALA A 58 -10.60 10.39 12.30
N TYR A 59 -9.53 10.98 12.83
CA TYR A 59 -9.49 12.41 13.18
C TYR A 59 -8.05 12.92 13.26
N VAL A 60 -7.87 14.24 13.37
CA VAL A 60 -6.55 14.86 13.57
C VAL A 60 -6.46 15.33 15.01
N ASN A 61 -5.43 14.91 15.73
CA ASN A 61 -5.22 15.28 17.13
C ASN A 61 -4.69 16.72 17.28
N ASP A 62 -4.57 17.19 18.53
CA ASP A 62 -4.11 18.55 18.83
C ASP A 62 -2.66 18.83 18.39
N ALA A 63 -1.85 17.78 18.18
CA ALA A 63 -0.49 17.90 17.62
C ALA A 63 -0.49 18.02 16.08
N GLY A 64 -1.65 17.92 15.44
CA GLY A 64 -1.78 17.95 13.98
C GLY A 64 -1.51 16.59 13.31
N HIS A 65 -1.42 15.50 14.07
CA HIS A 65 -1.21 14.17 13.54
C HIS A 65 -2.54 13.46 13.26
N ALA A 66 -2.57 12.67 12.20
CA ALA A 66 -3.73 11.86 11.86
C ALA A 66 -3.81 10.62 12.75
N ILE A 67 -5.00 10.38 13.29
CA ILE A 67 -5.35 9.21 14.11
C ILE A 67 -6.29 8.32 13.31
N LEU A 68 -5.93 7.05 13.16
CA LEU A 68 -6.81 6.00 12.64
C LEU A 68 -6.90 4.90 13.69
N ARG A 69 -8.09 4.52 14.16
CA ARG A 69 -8.22 3.59 15.30
C ARG A 69 -9.39 2.62 15.20
N VAL A 70 -9.27 1.55 15.97
CA VAL A 70 -10.38 0.65 16.32
C VAL A 70 -11.24 1.30 17.41
N ASP A 71 -12.55 1.03 17.38
CA ASP A 71 -13.48 1.43 18.43
C ASP A 71 -13.13 0.76 19.77
N ASN A 72 -12.70 1.59 20.72
CA ASN A 72 -12.37 1.19 22.08
C ASN A 72 -13.45 1.62 23.11
N SER A 73 -14.60 2.12 22.66
CA SER A 73 -15.63 2.72 23.50
C SER A 73 -16.88 1.84 23.65
N THR A 74 -17.25 1.10 22.60
CA THR A 74 -18.47 0.28 22.60
C THR A 74 -18.30 -1.04 23.33
N ASP A 75 -19.33 -1.43 24.08
CA ASP A 75 -19.52 -2.77 24.65
C ASP A 75 -20.39 -3.64 23.72
N ILE A 76 -19.76 -4.63 23.09
CA ILE A 76 -20.43 -5.54 22.14
C ILE A 76 -20.98 -6.74 22.90
N THR A 77 -22.30 -6.78 23.06
CA THR A 77 -23.00 -7.84 23.83
C THR A 77 -23.75 -8.84 22.96
N VAL A 78 -23.93 -8.56 21.66
CA VAL A 78 -24.65 -9.42 20.71
C VAL A 78 -23.66 -10.24 19.90
N THR A 79 -23.74 -11.56 20.01
CA THR A 79 -22.86 -12.48 19.29
C THR A 79 -22.96 -12.30 17.78
N GLY A 80 -21.82 -12.23 17.10
CA GLY A 80 -21.74 -12.04 15.65
C GLY A 80 -21.74 -10.58 15.21
N THR A 81 -21.77 -9.63 16.15
CA THR A 81 -21.53 -8.21 15.87
C THR A 81 -20.03 -7.95 15.71
N ASP A 82 -19.66 -7.34 14.59
CA ASP A 82 -18.30 -6.87 14.33
C ASP A 82 -18.02 -5.55 15.03
N ARG A 83 -16.73 -5.31 15.32
CA ARG A 83 -16.28 -4.05 15.93
C ARG A 83 -15.99 -3.00 14.86
N ASN A 84 -16.39 -1.76 15.11
CA ASN A 84 -16.07 -0.66 14.21
C ASN A 84 -14.55 -0.44 14.16
N SER A 85 -14.04 -0.29 12.94
CA SER A 85 -12.68 0.12 12.65
C SER A 85 -12.68 1.00 11.40
N ALA A 86 -11.50 1.41 10.94
CA ALA A 86 -11.35 2.25 9.77
C ALA A 86 -10.34 1.67 8.77
N LYS A 87 -10.64 1.87 7.50
CA LYS A 87 -9.82 1.54 6.33
C LYS A 87 -9.82 2.72 5.39
N LEU A 88 -8.64 3.17 5.00
CA LEU A 88 -8.43 4.24 4.03
C LEU A 88 -7.88 3.62 2.75
N ILE A 89 -8.47 3.98 1.61
CA ILE A 89 -7.97 3.58 0.28
C ILE A 89 -7.70 4.85 -0.52
N SER A 90 -6.47 5.06 -1.00
CA SER A 90 -6.15 6.29 -1.73
C SER A 90 -6.98 6.38 -3.02
N GLN A 91 -7.44 7.60 -3.34
CA GLN A 91 -8.09 7.88 -4.62
C GLN A 91 -7.08 7.93 -5.77
N ASP A 92 -5.84 8.34 -5.46
CA ASP A 92 -4.72 8.36 -6.40
C ASP A 92 -4.11 6.96 -6.58
N LEU A 93 -3.50 6.76 -7.75
CA LEU A 93 -2.74 5.56 -8.11
C LEU A 93 -1.27 5.92 -8.31
N TYR A 94 -0.39 5.06 -7.82
CA TYR A 94 1.05 5.24 -7.81
C TYR A 94 1.71 4.23 -8.75
N PRO A 95 2.18 4.65 -9.95
CA PRO A 95 2.81 3.76 -10.91
C PRO A 95 4.25 3.40 -10.49
N LEU A 96 4.90 2.53 -11.26
CA LEU A 96 6.35 2.34 -11.16
C LEU A 96 7.10 3.68 -11.31
N GLY A 97 8.19 3.80 -10.57
CA GLY A 97 8.91 5.06 -10.37
C GLY A 97 8.34 5.91 -9.25
N SER A 98 7.49 5.34 -8.39
CA SER A 98 6.96 6.03 -7.20
C SER A 98 7.84 5.75 -5.98
N LEU A 99 7.96 6.76 -5.12
CA LEU A 99 8.55 6.64 -3.79
C LEU A 99 7.49 7.07 -2.78
N ILE A 100 7.22 6.22 -1.79
CA ILE A 100 6.25 6.48 -0.73
C ILE A 100 7.00 6.51 0.59
N THR A 101 6.75 7.53 1.41
CA THR A 101 7.33 7.69 2.75
C THR A 101 6.22 7.96 3.73
N ILE A 102 6.28 7.34 4.91
CA ILE A 102 5.31 7.55 5.98
C ILE A 102 6.05 7.69 7.31
N ASP A 103 5.68 8.70 8.08
CA ASP A 103 6.22 8.95 9.42
C ASP A 103 5.16 8.66 10.48
N ILE A 104 5.41 7.62 11.29
CA ILE A 104 4.46 7.09 12.26
C ILE A 104 4.98 7.32 13.68
N ILE A 105 4.19 7.99 14.52
CA ILE A 105 4.51 8.21 15.93
C ILE A 105 4.07 7.00 16.78
N HIS A 106 2.91 6.42 16.47
CA HIS A 106 2.35 5.26 17.17
C HIS A 106 1.80 4.23 16.17
N MET A 107 2.08 2.95 16.44
CA MET A 107 1.59 1.80 15.67
C MET A 107 0.54 1.03 16.47
N PRO A 108 -0.56 0.56 15.87
CA PRO A 108 -1.53 -0.28 16.58
C PRO A 108 -0.90 -1.58 17.06
N TYR A 109 -1.27 -2.03 18.25
CA TYR A 109 -0.96 -3.37 18.73
C TYR A 109 -1.99 -3.83 19.77
N GLY A 110 -2.04 -5.14 19.99
CA GLY A 110 -2.94 -5.77 20.95
C GLY A 110 -3.39 -7.13 20.47
N CYS A 111 -3.79 -8.00 21.40
CA CYS A 111 -4.41 -9.25 21.02
C CYS A 111 -5.64 -9.01 20.14
N SER A 112 -5.75 -9.79 19.05
CA SER A 112 -6.69 -9.68 17.93
C SER A 112 -6.34 -8.65 16.86
N VAL A 113 -5.50 -7.65 17.15
CA VAL A 113 -5.24 -6.52 16.27
C VAL A 113 -4.36 -6.94 15.09
N TRP A 114 -4.76 -6.56 13.87
CA TRP A 114 -4.01 -6.75 12.63
C TRP A 114 -3.97 -5.43 11.86
N PRO A 115 -2.95 -4.58 12.11
CA PRO A 115 -2.78 -3.35 11.37
C PRO A 115 -1.98 -3.57 10.09
N ALA A 116 -2.30 -2.81 9.05
CA ALA A 116 -1.59 -2.83 7.80
C ALA A 116 -1.43 -1.42 7.17
N PHE A 117 -0.24 -1.15 6.63
CA PHE A 117 -0.01 -0.13 5.61
C PHE A 117 0.62 -0.80 4.41
N TRP A 118 -0.10 -0.82 3.29
CA TRP A 118 0.19 -1.67 2.16
C TRP A 118 -0.25 -1.00 0.85
N THR A 119 0.15 -1.58 -0.26
CA THR A 119 -0.25 -1.11 -1.59
C THR A 119 -0.83 -2.24 -2.41
N PHE A 120 -1.84 -1.94 -3.22
CA PHE A 120 -2.49 -2.94 -4.07
C PHE A 120 -2.89 -2.40 -5.44
N GLY A 121 -2.67 -3.20 -6.48
CA GLY A 121 -3.07 -2.90 -7.86
C GLY A 121 -4.46 -3.43 -8.21
N GLY A 122 -5.31 -2.62 -8.83
CA GLY A 122 -6.63 -3.04 -9.33
C GLY A 122 -7.76 -3.01 -8.29
N THR A 123 -8.60 -4.05 -8.31
CA THR A 123 -9.79 -4.23 -7.46
C THR A 123 -9.71 -5.54 -6.68
N ASP A 124 -10.45 -5.66 -5.58
CA ASP A 124 -10.42 -6.86 -4.72
C ASP A 124 -10.72 -8.17 -5.49
N LEU A 125 -11.51 -8.11 -6.57
CA LEU A 125 -11.80 -9.25 -7.44
C LEU A 125 -10.61 -9.68 -8.30
N GLU A 126 -9.64 -8.79 -8.50
CA GLU A 126 -8.45 -9.01 -9.30
C GLU A 126 -7.26 -9.41 -8.44
N TRP A 127 -7.39 -9.43 -7.12
CA TRP A 127 -6.33 -9.88 -6.24
C TRP A 127 -5.95 -11.35 -6.50
N PRO A 128 -4.66 -11.74 -6.53
CA PRO A 128 -3.46 -10.90 -6.40
C PRO A 128 -2.79 -10.60 -7.77
N MET A 129 -3.56 -10.55 -8.86
CA MET A 129 -3.03 -10.53 -10.25
C MET A 129 -2.26 -9.27 -10.65
N TYR A 130 -2.37 -8.20 -9.87
CA TYR A 130 -1.72 -6.91 -10.16
C TYR A 130 -0.79 -6.44 -9.04
N GLY A 131 -0.43 -7.38 -8.18
CA GLY A 131 0.55 -7.20 -7.13
C GLY A 131 -0.01 -6.50 -5.89
N GLU A 132 0.56 -6.90 -4.77
CA GLU A 132 0.38 -6.32 -3.44
C GLU A 132 1.76 -6.20 -2.78
N ILE A 133 1.97 -5.11 -2.03
CA ILE A 133 3.19 -4.83 -1.30
C ILE A 133 2.83 -4.40 0.12
N ASP A 134 3.13 -5.25 1.09
CA ASP A 134 2.91 -4.97 2.50
C ASP A 134 4.14 -4.29 3.08
N ILE A 135 3.99 -3.00 3.39
CA ILE A 135 5.07 -2.15 3.89
C ILE A 135 5.15 -2.31 5.41
N ILE A 136 3.99 -2.31 6.05
CA ILE A 136 3.82 -2.50 7.49
C ILE A 136 2.70 -3.52 7.67
N GLU A 137 3.01 -4.66 8.28
CA GLU A 137 2.03 -5.69 8.57
C GLU A 137 2.49 -6.55 9.76
N GLY A 138 1.52 -6.92 10.59
CA GLY A 138 1.74 -7.80 11.72
C GLY A 138 0.43 -8.12 12.42
N VAL A 139 0.47 -9.05 13.36
CA VAL A 139 -0.72 -9.45 14.11
C VAL A 139 -0.44 -9.55 15.60
N ASN A 140 -1.50 -9.36 16.38
CA ASN A 140 -1.52 -9.58 17.82
C ASN A 140 -0.45 -8.74 18.55
N LEU A 141 0.51 -9.42 19.21
CA LEU A 141 1.60 -8.80 19.96
C LEU A 141 2.96 -9.01 19.25
N MET A 142 2.95 -9.15 17.92
CA MET A 142 4.18 -9.25 17.14
C MET A 142 5.06 -8.02 17.35
N THR A 143 6.35 -8.28 17.64
CA THR A 143 7.37 -7.25 17.85
C THR A 143 8.21 -6.96 16.61
N ASN A 144 8.02 -7.76 15.56
CA ASN A 144 8.70 -7.63 14.27
C ASN A 144 7.67 -7.37 13.18
N ASN A 145 7.98 -6.44 12.28
CA ASN A 145 7.21 -6.18 11.08
C ASN A 145 7.41 -7.33 10.09
N GLN A 146 6.37 -7.69 9.34
CA GLN A 146 6.46 -8.55 8.17
C GLN A 146 6.19 -7.71 6.92
N MET A 147 7.24 -7.54 6.12
CA MET A 147 7.16 -6.89 4.82
C MET A 147 6.99 -8.00 3.77
N ALA A 148 6.06 -7.86 2.85
CA ALA A 148 5.67 -8.96 1.95
C ALA A 148 5.33 -8.47 0.54
N LEU A 149 5.44 -9.38 -0.43
CA LEU A 149 4.97 -9.20 -1.80
C LEU A 149 4.04 -10.36 -2.15
N HIS A 150 2.83 -10.04 -2.60
CA HIS A 150 1.88 -11.05 -3.07
C HIS A 150 1.65 -10.92 -4.58
N HIS A 151 1.76 -12.05 -5.29
CA HIS A 151 1.37 -12.18 -6.68
C HIS A 151 1.10 -13.65 -7.02
N ASN A 152 0.14 -13.94 -7.90
CA ASN A 152 -0.18 -15.32 -8.33
C ASN A 152 0.74 -15.90 -9.41
N ASP A 153 1.80 -15.18 -9.81
CA ASP A 153 2.71 -15.63 -10.86
C ASP A 153 3.88 -16.34 -10.17
N SER A 154 4.03 -17.63 -10.43
CA SER A 154 5.05 -18.47 -9.79
C SER A 154 6.49 -18.10 -10.17
N SER A 155 6.68 -17.24 -11.19
CA SER A 155 7.99 -16.66 -11.49
C SER A 155 8.35 -15.49 -10.59
N CYS A 156 7.40 -14.92 -9.85
CA CYS A 156 7.64 -13.87 -8.88
C CYS A 156 8.14 -14.50 -7.57
N VAL A 157 9.44 -14.39 -7.33
CA VAL A 157 10.10 -14.86 -6.12
C VAL A 157 11.06 -13.82 -5.59
N GLN A 158 11.38 -13.88 -4.29
CA GLN A 158 12.48 -13.09 -3.77
C GLN A 158 13.81 -13.64 -4.31
N ALA A 159 14.60 -12.76 -4.93
CA ALA A 159 15.91 -13.13 -5.46
C ALA A 159 16.86 -13.63 -4.36
N PRO A 160 17.76 -14.59 -4.64
CA PRO A 160 18.80 -14.99 -3.71
C PRO A 160 19.70 -13.82 -3.32
N ASN A 161 20.07 -13.72 -2.04
CA ASN A 161 20.89 -12.62 -1.49
C ASN A 161 20.33 -11.24 -1.85
N PRO A 162 19.09 -10.90 -1.45
CA PRO A 162 18.38 -9.72 -1.94
C PRO A 162 18.99 -8.38 -1.49
N GLY A 163 20.05 -8.39 -0.68
CA GLY A 163 20.70 -7.16 -0.20
C GLY A 163 19.83 -6.40 0.79
N GLN A 164 19.37 -7.09 1.84
CA GLN A 164 18.48 -6.52 2.86
C GLN A 164 19.02 -6.80 4.28
N SER A 165 18.55 -6.02 5.26
CA SER A 165 18.87 -6.23 6.68
C SER A 165 17.91 -7.20 7.39
N GLY A 166 16.67 -7.32 6.90
CA GLY A 166 15.67 -8.26 7.42
C GLY A 166 15.92 -9.71 7.02
N ARG A 167 15.23 -10.63 7.70
CA ARG A 167 15.33 -12.07 7.43
C ARG A 167 14.20 -12.53 6.52
N THR A 168 14.53 -13.09 5.36
CA THR A 168 13.58 -13.81 4.51
C THR A 168 12.95 -14.98 5.29
N LEU A 169 11.63 -15.02 5.33
CA LEU A 169 10.83 -16.09 5.96
C LEU A 169 10.26 -17.05 4.90
N ASN A 170 9.88 -16.50 3.75
CA ASN A 170 9.47 -17.24 2.55
C ASN A 170 9.95 -16.45 1.32
N THR A 171 10.26 -17.14 0.23
CA THR A 171 10.70 -16.54 -1.04
C THR A 171 9.60 -16.51 -2.10
N ASP A 172 8.50 -17.25 -1.92
CA ASP A 172 7.45 -17.43 -2.90
C ASP A 172 6.34 -16.37 -2.73
N CYS A 173 6.18 -15.48 -3.70
CA CYS A 173 5.19 -14.41 -3.68
C CYS A 173 3.75 -14.92 -3.87
N THR A 174 3.55 -16.15 -4.33
CA THR A 174 2.20 -16.78 -4.29
C THR A 174 1.75 -17.09 -2.87
N ASN A 175 2.70 -17.12 -1.93
CA ASN A 175 2.50 -17.31 -0.50
C ASN A 175 2.98 -16.09 0.33
N GLY A 176 3.06 -14.91 -0.30
CA GLY A 176 3.38 -13.62 0.33
C GLY A 176 4.85 -13.25 0.49
N SER A 177 5.79 -14.18 0.30
CA SER A 177 7.25 -13.93 0.40
C SER A 177 7.69 -12.98 1.55
N PRO A 178 7.22 -13.18 2.82
CA PRO A 178 7.53 -12.24 3.89
C PRO A 178 9.02 -12.19 4.25
N ALA A 179 9.51 -10.97 4.48
CA ALA A 179 10.77 -10.66 5.14
C ALA A 179 10.49 -10.02 6.51
N GLY A 180 10.92 -10.70 7.58
CA GLY A 180 10.79 -10.20 8.93
C GLY A 180 11.87 -9.16 9.23
N SER A 181 11.47 -7.99 9.73
CA SER A 181 12.39 -6.94 10.20
C SER A 181 11.95 -6.44 11.59
N THR A 182 12.87 -5.81 12.33
CA THR A 182 12.52 -5.21 13.62
C THR A 182 11.38 -4.21 13.43
N GLY A 183 10.31 -4.33 14.23
CA GLY A 183 9.15 -3.44 14.14
C GLY A 183 9.33 -2.13 14.92
N CYS A 184 8.30 -1.29 14.93
CA CYS A 184 8.24 -0.05 15.70
C CYS A 184 8.04 -0.32 17.21
N ALA A 185 9.08 -0.76 17.91
CA ALA A 185 9.02 -0.80 19.37
C ALA A 185 9.15 0.62 19.98
N ASN A 186 8.16 1.01 20.81
CA ASN A 186 8.18 2.13 21.77
C ASN A 186 8.71 3.50 21.29
N GLY A 187 8.25 3.98 20.13
CA GLY A 187 8.54 5.36 19.67
C GLY A 187 8.27 5.64 18.19
N GLY A 188 7.64 4.70 17.48
CA GLY A 188 7.37 4.83 16.06
C GLY A 188 8.64 4.85 15.21
N GLY A 189 8.54 5.47 14.04
CA GLY A 189 9.63 5.63 13.10
C GLY A 189 9.13 6.00 11.71
N ALA A 190 10.04 6.01 10.75
CA ALA A 190 9.70 6.23 9.35
C ALA A 190 9.81 4.93 8.55
N PHE A 191 8.91 4.77 7.59
CA PHE A 191 9.01 3.76 6.55
C PHE A 191 9.11 4.42 5.19
N ALA A 192 9.73 3.71 4.26
CA ALA A 192 9.68 4.07 2.85
C ALA A 192 9.51 2.83 1.97
N LEU A 193 8.78 2.98 0.87
CA LEU A 193 8.70 2.06 -0.24
C LEU A 193 9.24 2.77 -1.50
N GLN A 194 10.32 2.24 -2.06
CA GLN A 194 10.71 2.52 -3.43
C GLN A 194 10.07 1.47 -4.34
N PHE A 195 9.16 1.89 -5.20
CA PHE A 195 8.47 1.04 -6.17
C PHE A 195 8.91 1.42 -7.59
N ASP A 196 9.89 0.69 -8.11
CA ASP A 196 10.62 1.06 -9.34
C ASP A 196 10.87 -0.18 -10.24
N VAL A 197 11.29 0.05 -11.48
CA VAL A 197 11.61 -0.99 -12.46
C VAL A 197 12.72 -1.92 -11.97
N SER A 198 13.59 -1.48 -11.05
CA SER A 198 14.64 -2.31 -10.45
C SER A 198 14.12 -3.25 -9.36
N GLY A 199 12.95 -2.98 -8.78
CA GLY A 199 12.35 -3.80 -7.74
C GLY A 199 11.53 -2.97 -6.74
N ALA A 200 11.07 -3.65 -5.69
CA ALA A 200 10.42 -3.05 -4.54
C ALA A 200 11.37 -3.14 -3.34
N TYR A 201 11.67 -1.99 -2.73
CA TYR A 201 12.57 -1.90 -1.59
C TYR A 201 11.89 -1.17 -0.47
N ILE A 202 11.90 -1.78 0.72
CA ILE A 202 11.21 -1.27 1.89
C ILE A 202 12.24 -0.99 2.98
N TRP A 203 12.20 0.22 3.53
CA TRP A 203 13.03 0.61 4.67
C TRP A 203 12.15 0.85 5.89
N PHE A 204 12.75 0.57 7.05
CA PHE A 204 12.27 1.03 8.33
C PHE A 204 13.43 1.68 9.08
N TRP A 205 13.20 2.88 9.60
CA TRP A 205 14.11 3.54 10.52
C TRP A 205 13.40 3.81 11.85
N PRO A 206 13.92 3.29 12.97
CA PRO A 206 13.39 3.68 14.27
C PRO A 206 13.60 5.18 14.47
N ARG A 207 12.71 5.82 15.25
CA ARG A 207 12.65 7.29 15.43
C ARG A 207 14.00 7.99 15.56
N GLN A 208 14.91 7.45 16.38
CA GLN A 208 16.24 8.04 16.63
C GLN A 208 17.23 7.95 15.44
N ASN A 209 16.94 7.13 14.43
CA ASN A 209 17.80 6.84 13.30
C ASN A 209 17.16 7.19 11.94
N ILE A 210 16.13 8.05 11.94
CA ILE A 210 15.54 8.52 10.68
C ILE A 210 16.59 9.35 9.91
N PRO A 211 16.83 9.07 8.62
CA PRO A 211 17.79 9.78 7.79
C PRO A 211 17.56 11.31 7.72
N GLN A 212 18.61 12.06 7.44
CA GLN A 212 18.54 13.52 7.38
C GLN A 212 17.67 13.98 6.20
N SER A 213 17.72 13.26 5.08
CA SER A 213 16.88 13.50 3.91
C SER A 213 15.39 13.50 4.26
N LEU A 214 14.94 12.55 5.09
CA LEU A 214 13.55 12.44 5.55
C LEU A 214 13.19 13.47 6.61
N THR A 215 14.04 13.66 7.63
CA THR A 215 13.75 14.62 8.72
C THR A 215 13.76 16.08 8.27
N SER A 216 14.48 16.40 7.18
CA SER A 216 14.52 17.77 6.62
C SER A 216 13.50 17.99 5.50
N ALA A 217 12.84 16.93 5.03
CA ALA A 217 11.91 17.03 3.92
C ALA A 217 10.63 17.78 4.31
N THR A 218 10.12 18.55 3.36
CA THR A 218 8.82 19.20 3.39
C THR A 218 7.97 18.69 2.24
N SER A 219 6.70 19.10 2.16
CA SER A 219 5.80 18.75 1.06
C SER A 219 6.29 19.14 -0.33
N THR A 220 7.23 20.08 -0.43
CA THR A 220 7.81 20.57 -1.70
C THR A 220 9.27 20.17 -1.91
N SER A 221 9.86 19.42 -0.98
CA SER A 221 11.25 18.98 -1.11
C SER A 221 11.37 17.84 -2.12
N ASN A 222 12.39 17.89 -2.98
CA ASN A 222 12.83 16.68 -3.68
C ASN A 222 13.39 15.69 -2.65
N MET A 223 13.24 14.39 -2.91
CA MET A 223 13.79 13.34 -2.06
C MET A 223 15.07 12.76 -2.68
N ASP A 224 16.12 12.74 -1.88
CA ASP A 224 17.39 12.08 -2.16
C ASP A 224 17.50 10.86 -1.23
N THR A 225 17.71 9.69 -1.80
CA THR A 225 17.76 8.41 -1.08
C THR A 225 19.18 7.96 -0.73
N THR A 226 20.20 8.78 -1.00
CA THR A 226 21.62 8.41 -0.81
C THR A 226 22.00 8.10 0.63
N ASP A 227 21.30 8.64 1.64
CA ASP A 227 21.56 8.42 3.06
C ASP A 227 20.68 7.32 3.70
N TRP A 228 19.92 6.57 2.89
CA TRP A 228 18.95 5.57 3.37
C TRP A 228 19.58 4.24 3.76
N GLY A 229 20.73 3.91 3.18
CA GLY A 229 21.45 2.66 3.45
C GLY A 229 20.71 1.41 2.95
N VAL A 230 21.00 0.27 3.59
CA VAL A 230 20.47 -1.04 3.19
C VAL A 230 18.98 -1.16 3.54
N PRO A 231 18.10 -1.59 2.61
CA PRO A 231 16.68 -1.78 2.89
C PRO A 231 16.42 -2.87 3.94
N SER A 232 15.30 -2.76 4.64
CA SER A 232 14.79 -3.78 5.56
C SER A 232 14.32 -5.02 4.82
N ALA A 233 13.60 -4.83 3.70
CA ALA A 233 13.22 -5.89 2.78
C ALA A 233 13.46 -5.46 1.34
N SER A 234 13.89 -6.40 0.49
CA SER A 234 14.26 -6.13 -0.89
C SER A 234 13.69 -7.21 -1.81
N TYR A 235 13.02 -6.76 -2.86
CA TYR A 235 12.42 -7.61 -3.89
C TYR A 235 12.90 -7.15 -5.27
N PRO A 236 14.15 -7.49 -5.65
CA PRO A 236 14.72 -7.06 -6.92
C PRO A 236 13.98 -7.67 -8.11
N SER A 237 13.93 -6.92 -9.22
CA SER A 237 13.28 -7.37 -10.45
C SER A 237 13.93 -8.59 -11.10
N SER A 238 15.13 -8.98 -10.68
CA SER A 238 15.76 -10.24 -11.08
C SER A 238 15.04 -11.48 -10.53
N GLY A 239 14.27 -11.34 -9.45
CA GLY A 239 13.42 -12.37 -8.88
C GLY A 239 11.93 -12.18 -9.17
N CYS A 240 11.47 -10.95 -9.36
CA CYS A 240 10.07 -10.66 -9.69
C CYS A 240 9.94 -9.43 -10.59
N ASP A 241 9.61 -9.63 -11.86
CA ASP A 241 9.48 -8.54 -12.85
C ASP A 241 8.26 -7.65 -12.56
N LEU A 242 8.46 -6.62 -11.73
CA LEU A 242 7.39 -5.70 -11.32
C LEU A 242 6.82 -4.90 -12.50
N GLN A 243 7.61 -4.65 -13.56
CA GLN A 243 7.14 -3.93 -14.74
C GLN A 243 6.11 -4.73 -15.53
N ARG A 244 6.28 -6.04 -15.57
CA ARG A 244 5.29 -6.94 -16.18
C ARG A 244 4.09 -7.20 -15.27
N LEU A 245 4.34 -7.37 -13.98
CA LEU A 245 3.41 -7.96 -13.03
C LEU A 245 2.55 -6.94 -12.27
N PHE A 246 3.14 -5.83 -11.85
CA PHE A 246 2.47 -4.87 -10.97
C PHE A 246 1.85 -3.73 -11.78
N LYS A 247 0.61 -3.35 -11.43
CA LYS A 247 -0.06 -2.18 -12.00
C LYS A 247 0.13 -0.94 -11.10
N PRO A 248 -0.31 0.26 -11.50
CA PRO A 248 -0.36 1.37 -10.57
C PRO A 248 -1.14 1.00 -9.30
N GLN A 249 -0.53 1.27 -8.15
CA GLN A 249 -0.99 0.78 -6.85
C GLN A 249 -1.80 1.86 -6.12
N LYS A 250 -2.84 1.47 -5.39
CA LYS A 250 -3.47 2.31 -4.35
C LYS A 250 -2.69 2.14 -3.05
N LEU A 251 -2.67 3.16 -2.22
CA LEU A 251 -2.24 3.04 -0.82
C LEU A 251 -3.43 2.63 0.03
N ILE A 252 -3.20 1.72 0.96
CA ILE A 252 -4.21 1.22 1.88
C ILE A 252 -3.66 1.28 3.30
N LEU A 253 -4.45 1.84 4.22
CA LEU A 253 -4.15 1.89 5.64
C LEU A 253 -5.38 1.39 6.40
N ASP A 254 -5.24 0.32 7.18
CA ASP A 254 -6.36 -0.24 7.93
C ASP A 254 -5.93 -0.97 9.20
N ILE A 255 -6.93 -1.27 10.04
CA ILE A 255 -6.79 -2.13 11.21
C ILE A 255 -7.94 -3.13 11.22
N THR A 256 -7.69 -4.36 10.78
CA THR A 256 -8.64 -5.45 10.95
C THR A 256 -8.43 -6.18 12.29
N LEU A 257 -9.35 -7.06 12.65
CA LEU A 257 -9.29 -7.85 13.89
C LEU A 257 -9.50 -9.33 13.59
N CYS A 258 -8.73 -10.20 14.22
CA CYS A 258 -8.80 -11.66 14.03
C CYS A 258 -8.56 -12.08 12.56
N GLY A 259 -9.61 -12.56 11.89
CA GLY A 259 -9.52 -12.97 10.49
C GLY A 259 -8.60 -14.17 10.23
N THR A 260 -8.23 -14.28 8.96
CA THR A 260 -7.44 -15.41 8.40
C THR A 260 -5.99 -15.45 8.88
N TRP A 261 -5.52 -14.44 9.62
CA TRP A 261 -4.18 -14.42 10.19
C TRP A 261 -4.19 -14.22 11.71
N ALA A 262 -4.58 -13.05 12.22
CA ALA A 262 -4.51 -12.77 13.66
C ALA A 262 -5.40 -13.71 14.48
N GLY A 263 -6.53 -14.16 13.91
CA GLY A 263 -7.51 -15.02 14.55
C GLY A 263 -7.18 -16.52 14.48
N VAL A 264 -6.16 -16.92 13.72
CA VAL A 264 -5.79 -18.33 13.60
C VAL A 264 -5.23 -18.83 14.92
N ALA A 265 -5.85 -19.84 15.52
CA ALA A 265 -5.54 -20.30 16.86
C ALA A 265 -4.05 -20.67 17.07
N SER A 266 -3.38 -21.23 16.07
CA SER A 266 -1.95 -21.58 16.15
C SER A 266 -1.02 -20.35 16.12
N ILE A 267 -1.51 -19.19 15.69
CA ILE A 267 -0.78 -17.92 15.66
C ILE A 267 -1.17 -17.10 16.87
N PHE A 268 -2.48 -16.91 17.09
CA PHE A 268 -3.04 -16.19 18.23
C PHE A 268 -2.52 -16.70 19.57
N ASN A 269 -2.56 -18.03 19.79
CA ASN A 269 -2.20 -18.63 21.07
C ASN A 269 -0.68 -18.61 21.38
N THR A 270 0.15 -18.12 20.46
CA THR A 270 1.59 -17.92 20.70
C THR A 270 1.86 -16.65 21.51
N GLN A 271 0.92 -15.70 21.50
CA GLN A 271 1.08 -14.35 22.06
C GLN A 271 -0.07 -13.95 22.98
N CYS A 272 -1.25 -14.53 22.76
CA CYS A 272 -2.49 -14.19 23.43
C CYS A 272 -3.14 -15.47 23.98
N SER A 273 -4.06 -15.33 24.92
CA SER A 273 -4.81 -16.47 25.47
C SER A 273 -6.29 -16.36 25.15
N GLY A 274 -6.96 -17.48 24.95
CA GLY A 274 -8.42 -17.54 24.77
C GLY A 274 -8.86 -17.53 23.30
N SER A 275 -10.10 -17.14 23.07
CA SER A 275 -10.70 -16.99 21.74
C SER A 275 -10.55 -15.56 21.24
N CYS A 276 -9.97 -15.39 20.05
CA CYS A 276 -9.81 -14.08 19.43
C CYS A 276 -11.12 -13.27 19.39
N ILE A 277 -12.23 -13.91 18.96
CA ILE A 277 -13.52 -13.22 18.87
C ILE A 277 -14.19 -13.11 20.24
N GLN A 278 -14.37 -14.23 20.95
CA GLN A 278 -15.20 -14.24 22.17
C GLN A 278 -14.56 -13.47 23.34
N ASP A 279 -13.22 -13.48 23.43
CA ASP A 279 -12.54 -12.84 24.55
C ASP A 279 -12.04 -11.44 24.22
N TYR A 280 -11.84 -11.08 22.94
CA TYR A 280 -11.26 -9.78 22.55
C TYR A 280 -12.20 -8.90 21.73
N VAL A 281 -12.85 -9.42 20.69
CA VAL A 281 -13.77 -8.59 19.87
C VAL A 281 -15.06 -8.28 20.63
N MET A 282 -15.63 -9.29 21.28
CA MET A 282 -16.81 -9.16 22.13
C MET A 282 -16.51 -8.39 23.44
N GLY A 283 -17.55 -7.84 24.05
CA GLY A 283 -17.48 -7.10 25.31
C GLY A 283 -16.97 -5.67 25.17
N PRO A 284 -16.49 -5.05 26.26
CA PRO A 284 -16.05 -3.66 26.26
C PRO A 284 -14.79 -3.47 25.42
N GLY A 285 -14.76 -2.40 24.63
CA GLY A 285 -13.60 -2.04 23.80
C GLY A 285 -12.37 -1.66 24.62
N SER A 286 -12.54 -0.92 25.71
CA SER A 286 -11.46 -0.58 26.65
C SER A 286 -11.38 -1.62 27.78
N PRO A 287 -10.17 -2.02 28.21
CA PRO A 287 -8.86 -1.51 27.76
C PRO A 287 -8.28 -2.24 26.53
N LYS A 288 -9.02 -3.18 25.92
CA LYS A 288 -8.51 -4.09 24.88
C LYS A 288 -7.95 -3.37 23.65
N TYR A 289 -8.62 -2.30 23.22
CA TYR A 289 -8.28 -1.54 21.99
C TYR A 289 -7.76 -0.13 22.26
N ASP A 290 -7.32 0.17 23.48
CA ASP A 290 -6.77 1.49 23.84
C ASP A 290 -5.45 1.79 23.10
N ASN A 291 -4.72 0.75 22.68
CA ASN A 291 -3.49 0.85 21.89
C ASN A 291 -3.67 0.41 20.42
N ALA A 292 -4.91 0.22 19.96
CA ALA A 292 -5.19 -0.19 18.59
C ALA A 292 -5.42 1.01 17.66
N TRP A 293 -4.39 1.83 17.48
CA TRP A 293 -4.46 3.06 16.67
C TRP A 293 -3.13 3.45 16.03
N PHE A 294 -3.20 4.03 14.85
CA PHE A 294 -2.08 4.71 14.20
C PHE A 294 -2.05 6.17 14.62
N GLU A 295 -0.85 6.71 14.84
CA GLU A 295 -0.59 8.15 14.84
C GLU A 295 0.39 8.47 13.72
N ILE A 296 -0.05 9.28 12.75
CA ILE A 296 0.72 9.55 11.54
C ILE A 296 1.00 11.04 11.46
N SER A 297 2.29 11.38 11.44
CA SER A 297 2.77 12.76 11.26
C SER A 297 2.52 13.21 9.81
N TYR A 298 2.99 12.40 8.85
CA TYR A 298 2.71 12.61 7.43
C TYR A 298 2.83 11.31 6.63
N LEU A 299 2.20 11.30 5.45
CA LEU A 299 2.50 10.40 4.35
C LEU A 299 2.83 11.26 3.13
N ARG A 300 3.98 11.03 2.49
CA ARG A 300 4.41 11.75 1.29
C ARG A 300 4.75 10.80 0.17
N THR A 301 4.35 11.16 -1.04
CA THR A 301 4.63 10.43 -2.26
C THR A 301 5.43 11.30 -3.22
N TYR A 302 6.29 10.65 -3.98
CA TYR A 302 7.19 11.28 -4.94
C TYR A 302 7.26 10.44 -6.21
N THR A 303 7.75 11.04 -7.29
CA THR A 303 7.99 10.36 -8.57
C THR A 303 9.43 10.55 -9.02
N ALA A 304 10.02 9.52 -9.62
CA ALA A 304 11.41 9.54 -10.05
C ALA A 304 11.65 10.67 -11.07
N ILE A 305 12.70 11.47 -10.84
CA ILE A 305 13.15 12.47 -11.79
C ILE A 305 14.00 11.74 -12.84
N SER A 306 13.50 11.67 -14.08
CA SER A 306 14.30 11.16 -15.18
C SER A 306 15.52 12.06 -15.40
N GLY A 307 16.72 11.48 -15.33
CA GLY A 307 17.96 12.20 -15.57
C GLY A 307 17.96 12.86 -16.97
N ASN A 308 17.91 14.19 -17.00
CA ASN A 308 18.00 15.07 -18.17
C ASN A 308 17.33 14.60 -19.48
N ALA A 309 16.07 14.97 -19.66
CA ALA A 309 15.61 15.53 -20.93
C ALA A 309 15.10 16.95 -20.66
N THR A 310 15.86 17.95 -21.08
CA THR A 310 15.36 19.32 -21.25
C THR A 310 14.22 19.30 -22.27
N SER A 311 12.98 19.32 -21.81
CA SER A 311 11.86 19.89 -22.56
C SER A 311 10.72 20.19 -21.60
N SER A 312 10.44 21.48 -21.47
CA SER A 312 9.22 22.05 -20.89
C SER A 312 7.96 21.32 -21.38
N GLY A 313 7.17 20.78 -20.46
CA GLY A 313 5.85 20.24 -20.72
C GLY A 313 5.21 19.71 -19.46
N SER A 314 4.42 20.53 -18.77
CA SER A 314 3.55 20.08 -17.70
C SER A 314 2.54 19.07 -18.25
N SER A 315 2.70 17.80 -17.89
CA SER A 315 1.67 16.78 -18.13
C SER A 315 0.86 16.63 -16.85
N ALA A 316 -0.41 17.04 -16.93
CA ALA A 316 -1.38 16.91 -15.86
C ALA A 316 -1.71 15.44 -15.56
N VAL A 317 -1.90 15.15 -14.28
CA VAL A 317 -2.44 13.88 -13.76
C VAL A 317 -3.85 13.67 -14.30
N GLN A 318 -4.14 12.47 -14.82
CA GLN A 318 -5.51 12.08 -15.15
C GLN A 318 -6.29 11.78 -13.88
N THR A 319 -7.23 12.66 -13.55
CA THR A 319 -8.31 12.38 -12.61
C THR A 319 -9.29 11.40 -13.25
N ALA A 320 -9.64 10.31 -12.56
CA ALA A 320 -10.73 9.44 -12.97
C ALA A 320 -12.06 10.16 -12.73
N THR A 321 -12.62 10.80 -13.77
CA THR A 321 -13.96 11.39 -13.67
C THR A 321 -15.02 10.30 -13.77
N GLY A 322 -15.73 10.07 -12.66
CA GLY A 322 -16.92 9.22 -12.63
C GLY A 322 -18.05 9.85 -13.45
N THR A 323 -18.59 9.07 -14.40
CA THR A 323 -19.73 9.46 -15.22
C THR A 323 -20.98 9.58 -14.36
N THR A 324 -21.39 10.80 -14.03
CA THR A 324 -22.69 11.10 -13.43
C THR A 324 -23.72 11.15 -14.56
N THR A 325 -24.51 10.09 -14.70
CA THR A 325 -25.66 10.07 -15.60
C THR A 325 -26.76 10.95 -15.00
N HIS A 326 -26.91 12.17 -15.52
CA HIS A 326 -28.04 13.03 -15.22
C HIS A 326 -29.35 12.38 -15.69
N VAL A 327 -30.22 12.08 -14.74
CA VAL A 327 -31.64 11.78 -15.00
C VAL A 327 -32.32 13.08 -15.38
N VAL A 328 -32.71 13.21 -16.65
CA VAL A 328 -33.62 14.25 -17.11
C VAL A 328 -35.01 13.65 -17.22
N THR A 329 -35.90 14.06 -16.33
CA THR A 329 -37.35 13.86 -16.41
C THR A 329 -37.94 14.81 -17.45
N GLY A 330 -38.58 14.24 -18.47
CA GLY A 330 -39.37 14.97 -19.46
C GLY A 330 -40.60 14.16 -19.86
N THR A 331 -41.77 14.64 -19.46
CA THR A 331 -43.10 14.03 -19.63
C THR A 331 -43.78 14.49 -20.92
N SER A 332 -44.29 13.54 -21.72
CA SER A 332 -45.52 13.56 -22.57
C SER A 332 -45.32 12.49 -23.67
N GLY A 333 -46.10 11.42 -23.84
CA GLY A 333 -47.55 11.28 -23.89
C GLY A 333 -47.93 10.74 -25.29
N GLY A 334 -48.54 9.55 -25.39
CA GLY A 334 -49.34 9.15 -26.56
C GLY A 334 -48.97 7.88 -27.36
N ALA A 335 -49.60 6.77 -26.97
CA ALA A 335 -50.29 5.74 -27.79
C ALA A 335 -49.62 4.90 -28.92
N SER A 336 -49.76 3.58 -28.71
CA SER A 336 -50.23 2.48 -29.59
C SER A 336 -49.37 1.81 -30.69
N SER A 337 -49.22 0.49 -30.47
CA SER A 337 -49.38 -0.66 -31.40
C SER A 337 -48.39 -0.95 -32.53
N GLY A 338 -48.01 -2.24 -32.63
CA GLY A 338 -47.70 -2.88 -33.92
C GLY A 338 -46.46 -3.79 -33.92
N ALA A 339 -46.69 -5.10 -33.95
CA ALA A 339 -45.68 -6.11 -34.25
C ALA A 339 -45.38 -6.18 -35.76
N ALA A 340 -44.13 -6.50 -36.14
CA ALA A 340 -43.79 -7.50 -37.17
C ALA A 340 -42.28 -7.50 -37.51
N SER A 341 -41.75 -8.70 -37.71
CA SER A 341 -40.44 -9.04 -38.24
C SER A 341 -40.20 -8.53 -39.67
N ALA A 342 -38.95 -8.21 -40.01
CA ALA A 342 -38.27 -8.69 -41.23
C ALA A 342 -36.80 -8.25 -41.26
N SER A 343 -35.97 -9.19 -41.69
CA SER A 343 -34.57 -9.07 -42.08
C SER A 343 -34.37 -8.12 -43.27
N THR A 344 -33.21 -7.44 -43.33
CA THR A 344 -32.21 -7.56 -44.43
C THR A 344 -31.05 -6.55 -44.28
N THR A 345 -29.86 -7.08 -44.56
CA THR A 345 -28.67 -6.47 -45.18
C THR A 345 -27.89 -5.35 -44.49
N SER A 346 -26.64 -5.70 -44.16
CA SER A 346 -25.47 -4.85 -43.92
C SER A 346 -25.18 -3.88 -45.08
N PRO A 347 -24.39 -2.83 -44.82
CA PRO A 347 -22.99 -2.91 -45.25
C PRO A 347 -21.98 -2.49 -44.18
N ALA A 348 -20.76 -2.94 -44.42
CA ALA A 348 -19.56 -2.76 -43.62
C ALA A 348 -19.20 -1.28 -43.37
N SER A 349 -18.72 -0.99 -42.17
CA SER A 349 -17.67 0.02 -41.99
C SER A 349 -16.63 -0.52 -41.01
N SER A 350 -15.44 -0.73 -41.55
CA SER A 350 -14.20 -1.02 -40.86
C SER A 350 -13.67 0.24 -40.19
N ALA A 351 -13.45 0.19 -38.87
CA ALA A 351 -12.56 1.11 -38.18
C ALA A 351 -11.62 0.29 -37.30
N GLY A 352 -10.47 -0.08 -37.88
CA GLY A 352 -9.36 -0.65 -37.16
C GLY A 352 -8.83 0.38 -36.17
N HIS A 353 -8.77 -0.01 -34.90
CA HIS A 353 -8.03 0.75 -33.89
C HIS A 353 -6.59 0.23 -33.91
N SER A 354 -5.71 1.02 -34.49
CA SER A 354 -4.26 0.82 -34.42
C SER A 354 -3.83 0.95 -32.96
N HIS A 355 -3.32 -0.14 -32.39
CA HIS A 355 -2.56 -0.10 -31.15
C HIS A 355 -1.21 0.57 -31.43
N THR A 356 -1.04 1.83 -31.04
CA THR A 356 0.29 2.43 -30.88
C THR A 356 0.89 1.93 -29.57
N ALA A 357 1.63 0.84 -29.65
CA ALA A 357 2.54 0.43 -28.60
C ALA A 357 3.64 1.51 -28.46
N ILE A 358 3.58 2.30 -27.39
CA ILE A 358 4.68 3.20 -27.02
C ILE A 358 5.71 2.33 -26.27
N SER A 359 6.76 1.95 -27.01
CA SER A 359 7.97 1.37 -26.46
C SER A 359 8.71 2.45 -25.67
N TRP A 360 8.81 2.26 -24.35
CA TRP A 360 9.74 3.02 -23.53
C TRP A 360 11.14 2.41 -23.72
N ILE A 361 12.04 3.17 -24.32
CA ILE A 361 13.45 2.80 -24.45
C ILE A 361 14.07 2.90 -23.05
N SER A 362 14.52 1.75 -22.57
CA SER A 362 15.22 1.54 -21.32
C SER A 362 16.56 2.28 -21.32
N ALA A 363 16.85 3.08 -20.30
CA ALA A 363 18.23 3.42 -19.95
C ALA A 363 18.82 2.23 -19.18
N GLY A 364 19.26 1.21 -19.91
CA GLY A 364 20.03 0.12 -19.34
C GLY A 364 21.45 0.60 -19.05
N CYS A 365 21.86 0.61 -17.77
CA CYS A 365 23.27 0.63 -17.42
C CYS A 365 23.91 -0.71 -17.82
N LEU A 366 24.40 -0.79 -19.06
CA LEU A 366 25.32 -1.86 -19.47
C LEU A 366 26.73 -1.46 -19.07
N LEU A 367 27.35 -2.22 -18.15
CA LEU A 367 28.78 -2.15 -17.87
C LEU A 367 29.54 -2.88 -18.98
N LEU A 368 30.44 -2.18 -19.67
CA LEU A 368 31.45 -2.76 -20.55
C LEU A 368 32.82 -2.62 -19.86
N ASP A 369 33.31 -3.68 -19.25
CA ASP A 369 34.68 -3.73 -18.72
C ASP A 369 35.68 -3.81 -19.89
N ILE A 370 36.37 -2.70 -20.16
CA ILE A 370 37.61 -2.71 -20.93
C ILE A 370 38.77 -2.71 -19.95
N VAL A 371 39.34 -3.89 -19.72
CA VAL A 371 40.66 -4.04 -19.09
C VAL A 371 41.72 -3.65 -20.12
N LEU A 372 42.26 -2.44 -20.02
CA LEU A 372 43.54 -2.11 -20.62
C LEU A 372 44.66 -2.59 -19.69
N LEU A 373 45.29 -3.71 -20.01
CA LEU A 373 46.59 -4.08 -19.46
C LEU A 373 47.64 -3.17 -20.10
N GLY A 374 48.17 -2.25 -19.31
CA GLY A 374 49.40 -1.53 -19.60
C GLY A 374 50.58 -2.22 -18.92
N LEU A 375 51.48 -2.75 -19.78
CA LEU A 375 52.84 -3.26 -19.55
C LEU A 375 53.02 -4.57 -18.76
#